data_AF-A0A6B3HG47-F1
#
_entry.id   AF-A0A6B3HG47-F1
#
_cell.length_a   1.000
_cell.length_b   1.000
_cell.length_c   1.000
_cell.angle_alpha   90.00
_cell.angle_beta   90.00
_cell.angle_gamma   90.00
#
_symmetry.space_group_name_H-M   'P 1'
#
loop_
_entity.id
_entity.type
_entity.pdbx_description
1 polymer ?
#
loop_
_entity_poly.entity_id
_entity_poly.type
_entity_poly.pdbx_seq_one_letter_code
_entity_poly.pdbx_strand_id
1 'polypeptide(L)' 'MSDAGADGPSPLTGFTVGVTAERRAGELGALLGRRGAEVVYAPALRVVPLAGDGELRAATERLVARPPEVVV' A
#
# COMPACT_ATOMS: atom_id res chain seq x y z
N MET A 1 9.32 26.11 -0.49
CA MET A 1 9.58 24.67 -0.71
C MET A 1 9.51 24.40 -2.21
N SER A 2 10.36 25.10 -2.97
CA SER A 2 10.48 24.93 -4.41
C SER A 2 11.70 24.04 -4.60
N ASP A 3 11.47 22.80 -5.01
CA ASP A 3 12.55 22.03 -5.61
C ASP A 3 12.65 22.51 -7.06
N ALA A 4 13.86 22.87 -7.46
CA ALA A 4 14.16 23.39 -8.78
C ALA A 4 13.78 22.33 -9.82
N GLY A 5 13.19 22.78 -10.93
CA GLY A 5 12.93 21.91 -12.07
C GLY A 5 14.23 21.21 -12.47
N ALA A 6 14.28 19.89 -12.28
CA ALA A 6 15.10 19.06 -13.13
C ALA A 6 14.51 19.25 -14.53
N ASP A 7 15.22 19.94 -15.40
CA ASP A 7 14.81 20.29 -16.76
C ASP A 7 14.83 19.07 -17.71
N GLY A 8 14.42 17.91 -17.17
CA GLY A 8 14.44 16.61 -17.79
C GLY A 8 13.15 15.84 -17.51
N PRO A 9 12.87 14.79 -18.29
CA PRO A 9 11.67 13.98 -18.12
C PRO A 9 11.58 13.44 -16.69
N SER A 10 10.35 13.34 -16.18
CA SER A 10 10.09 12.80 -14.85
C SER A 10 10.67 11.38 -14.74
N PRO A 11 11.13 10.92 -13.55
CA PRO A 11 11.91 9.69 -13.45
C PRO A 11 11.25 8.41 -14.01
N LEU A 12 9.92 8.39 -14.14
CA LEU A 12 9.16 7.26 -14.68
C LEU A 12 8.52 7.54 -16.05
N THR A 13 8.86 8.64 -16.71
CA THR A 13 8.38 8.91 -18.07
C THR A 13 8.73 7.77 -19.02
N GLY A 14 7.72 7.23 -19.70
CA GLY A 14 7.85 6.11 -20.64
C GLY A 14 7.77 4.72 -20.00
N PHE A 15 7.61 4.63 -18.68
CA PHE A 15 7.40 3.36 -17.98
C PHE A 15 5.91 3.11 -17.71
N THR A 16 5.52 1.84 -17.87
CA THR A 16 4.24 1.31 -17.36
C THR A 16 4.50 0.51 -16.09
N VAL A 17 3.76 0.82 -15.03
CA VAL A 17 3.91 0.18 -13.71
C VAL A 17 2.62 -0.55 -13.33
N GLY A 18 2.74 -1.86 -13.11
CA GLY A 18 1.67 -2.68 -12.55
C GLY A 18 1.59 -2.53 -11.03
N VAL A 19 0.45 -2.07 -10.51
CA VAL A 19 0.16 -1.99 -9.07
C VAL A 19 -0.67 -3.21 -8.68
N THR A 20 -0.04 -4.15 -7.97
CA THR A 20 -0.66 -5.37 -7.47
C THR A 20 -1.20 -5.24 -6.04
N ALA A 21 -0.92 -4.12 -5.39
CA ALA A 21 -1.47 -3.79 -4.08
C ALA A 21 -2.95 -3.46 -4.21
N GLU A 22 -3.77 -4.04 -3.32
CA GLU A 22 -5.20 -3.71 -3.21
C GLU A 22 -5.42 -2.57 -2.21
N ARG A 23 -4.84 -2.70 -1.01
CA ARG A 23 -4.96 -1.68 0.03
C ARG A 23 -4.22 -0.43 -0.41
N ARG A 24 -4.93 0.70 -0.46
CA ARG A 24 -4.39 2.02 -0.85
C ARG A 24 -3.77 2.04 -2.25
N ALA A 25 -4.25 1.18 -3.16
CA ALA A 25 -3.78 1.13 -4.55
C ALA A 25 -3.79 2.52 -5.19
N GLY A 26 -4.89 3.27 -5.03
CA GLY A 26 -5.03 4.62 -5.58
C GLY A 26 -4.02 5.64 -5.04
N GLU A 27 -3.66 5.56 -3.76
CA GLU A 27 -2.60 6.43 -3.19
C GLU A 27 -1.27 6.14 -3.88
N LEU A 28 -0.89 4.85 -3.94
CA LEU A 28 0.37 4.42 -4.56
C LEU A 28 0.41 4.79 -6.06
N GLY A 29 -0.66 4.52 -6.80
CA GLY A 29 -0.74 4.86 -8.22
C GLY A 29 -0.66 6.36 -8.46
N ALA A 30 -1.28 7.19 -7.61
CA ALA A 30 -1.14 8.63 -7.68
C ALA A 30 0.31 9.11 -7.43
N LEU A 31 1.06 8.47 -6.53
CA LEU A 31 2.49 8.78 -6.30
C LEU A 31 3.36 8.46 -7.52
N LEU A 32 3.05 7.36 -8.21
CA LEU A 32 3.78 6.90 -9.40
C LEU A 32 3.43 7.74 -10.64
N GLY A 33 2.16 8.06 -10.84
CA GLY A 33 1.71 8.92 -11.94
C GLY A 33 2.30 10.33 -11.87
N ARG A 34 2.43 10.91 -10.65
CA ARG A 34 3.14 12.20 -10.47
C ARG A 34 4.62 12.16 -10.85
N ARG A 35 5.21 10.96 -10.92
CA ARG A 35 6.58 10.73 -11.39
C ARG A 35 6.64 10.35 -12.88
N GLY A 36 5.52 10.45 -13.60
CA GLY A 36 5.45 10.26 -15.05
C GLY A 36 5.13 8.83 -15.52
N ALA A 37 4.79 7.92 -14.61
CA ALA A 37 4.43 6.54 -14.99
C ALA A 37 3.00 6.45 -15.55
N GLU A 38 2.79 5.57 -16.52
CA GLU A 38 1.49 4.97 -16.75
C GLU A 38 1.24 3.88 -15.71
N VAL A 39 0.08 3.89 -15.07
CA VAL A 39 -0.24 2.97 -13.95
C VAL A 39 -1.36 2.01 -14.36
N VAL A 40 -1.10 0.72 -14.22
CA VAL A 40 -2.08 -0.36 -14.42
C VAL A 40 -2.37 -1.03 -13.08
N TYR A 41 -3.63 -1.02 -12.66
CA TYR A 41 -4.03 -1.73 -11.43
C TYR A 41 -4.34 -3.19 -11.75
N ALA A 42 -3.63 -4.11 -11.09
CA ALA A 42 -3.74 -5.55 -11.28
C ALA A 42 -3.64 -6.31 -9.94
N PRO A 43 -4.55 -6.07 -8.98
CA PRO A 43 -4.52 -6.75 -7.68
C PRO A 43 -4.80 -8.25 -7.82
N ALA A 44 -3.92 -9.08 -7.27
CA ALA A 44 -4.07 -10.53 -7.26
C ALA A 44 -4.83 -11.06 -6.02
N LEU A 45 -4.97 -10.22 -4.99
CA LEU A 45 -5.59 -10.55 -3.71
C LEU A 45 -6.56 -9.44 -3.31
N ARG A 46 -7.66 -9.82 -2.65
CA ARG A 46 -8.65 -8.89 -2.12
C ARG A 46 -8.88 -9.12 -0.64
N VAL A 47 -9.10 -8.03 0.09
CA VAL A 47 -9.55 -8.10 1.48
C VAL A 47 -11.03 -8.44 1.49
N VAL A 48 -11.39 -9.51 2.21
CA VAL A 48 -12.79 -9.91 2.41
C VAL A 48 -13.18 -9.70 3.88
N PRO A 49 -14.43 -9.32 4.18
CA PRO A 49 -14.90 -9.30 5.56
C PRO A 49 -14.79 -10.69 6.19
N LEU A 50 -14.21 -10.77 7.39
CA LEU A 50 -14.18 -12.01 8.17
C LEU A 50 -15.53 -12.16 8.88
N ALA A 51 -16.31 -13.17 8.53
CA ALA A 51 -17.54 -13.51 9.25
C ALA A 51 -17.21 -14.39 10.46
N GLY A 52 -17.55 -13.94 11.66
CA GLY A 52 -17.41 -14.72 12.91
C GLY A 52 -15.95 -15.02 13.30
N ASP A 53 -15.26 -14.05 13.88
CA ASP A 53 -13.80 -14.13 14.11
C ASP A 53 -13.38 -14.68 15.48
N GLY A 54 -14.21 -15.46 16.18
CA GLY A 54 -13.98 -15.83 17.60
C GLY A 54 -12.55 -16.29 17.93
N GLU A 55 -11.88 -16.99 17.01
CA GLU A 55 -10.46 -17.34 17.13
C GLU A 55 -9.51 -16.13 17.08
N LEU A 56 -9.71 -15.19 16.15
CA LEU A 56 -8.99 -13.93 16.07
C LEU A 56 -9.25 -13.05 17.31
N ARG A 57 -10.50 -13.02 17.80
CA ARG A 57 -10.82 -12.35 19.07
C ARG A 57 -10.05 -12.97 20.24
N ALA A 58 -10.08 -14.29 20.40
CA ALA A 58 -9.36 -14.99 21.46
C ALA A 58 -7.84 -14.80 21.34
N ALA A 59 -7.29 -14.80 20.13
CA ALA A 59 -5.88 -14.52 19.88
C ALA A 59 -5.51 -13.09 20.30
N THR A 60 -6.35 -12.12 19.99
CA THR A 60 -6.17 -10.72 20.39
C THR A 60 -6.23 -10.56 21.91
N GLU A 61 -7.17 -11.20 22.59
CA GLU A 61 -7.26 -11.16 24.06
C GLU A 61 -6.00 -11.72 24.72
N ARG A 62 -5.44 -12.82 24.19
CA ARG A 62 -4.15 -13.37 24.68
C ARG A 62 -2.98 -12.41 24.47
N LEU A 63 -2.94 -11.70 23.34
CA LEU A 63 -1.91 -10.70 23.03
C LEU A 63 -2.04 -9.49 23.97
N VAL A 64 -3.25 -9.03 24.26
CA VAL A 64 -3.49 -7.91 25.19
C VAL A 64 -3.14 -8.30 26.62
N ALA A 65 -3.48 -9.52 27.05
CA ALA A 65 -3.16 -10.03 28.38
C ALA A 65 -1.65 -10.21 28.60
N ARG A 66 -0.89 -10.43 27.51
CA ARG A 66 0.57 -10.57 27.52
C ARG A 66 1.14 -9.75 26.37
N PRO A 67 1.25 -8.41 26.55
CA PRO A 67 1.69 -7.53 25.47
C PRO A 67 3.13 -7.84 25.07
N PRO A 68 3.48 -7.72 23.78
CA PRO A 68 4.84 -7.91 23.32
C PRO A 68 5.75 -6.85 23.95
N GLU A 69 6.95 -7.25 24.33
CA GLU A 69 7.93 -6.35 24.93
C GLU A 69 8.50 -5.34 23.90
N VAL A 70 8.39 -5.66 22.60
CA VAL A 70 8.85 -4.83 21.48
C VAL A 70 7.83 -4.83 20.35
N VAL A 71 7.61 -3.65 19.74
CA VAL A 71 6.76 -3.42 18.56
C VAL A 71 7.56 -2.57 17.56
N VAL A 72 7.43 -2.84 16.25
CA VAL A 72 8.14 -2.16 15.15
C VAL A 72 7.19 -1.49 14.16
#